data_AF-A0A925E5B6-F1
#
_entry.id   AF-A0A925E5B6-F1
#
_cell.length_a   1.000
_cell.length_b   1.000
_cell.length_c   1.000
_cell.angle_alpha   90.00
_cell.angle_beta   90.00
_cell.angle_gamma   90.00
#
_symmetry.space_group_name_H-M   'P 1'
#
loop_
_entity.id
_entity.type
_entity.pdbx_description
1 polymer ?
#
loop_
_entity_poly.entity_id
_entity_poly.type
_entity_poly.pdbx_seq_one_letter_code
_entity_poly.pdbx_strand_id
1 'polypeptide(L)'
;MTTDSRKWFYSTPEPRPYYIEERVNHTLWKNRLQGLFMTCTQATTPIRMEGNWNGMPVTFEWQPGKYFTLRTGEKRKELIGVVRQMLFNLKPTLEYEDPEGMHVVEWHTDGGKERWTQVQGNPQFQGLRRIGR
;
A
#
# COMPACT_ATOMS: atom_id res chain seq x y z
N MET A 1 -9.69 22.05 3.15
CA MET A 1 -8.52 21.64 2.34
C MET A 1 -8.70 20.20 1.91
N THR A 2 -8.79 19.91 0.61
CA THR A 2 -8.96 18.54 0.11
C THR A 2 -7.73 17.72 0.45
N THR A 3 -7.91 16.59 1.15
CA THR A 3 -6.87 15.61 1.35
C THR A 3 -6.75 14.77 0.09
N ASP A 4 -5.56 14.74 -0.48
CA ASP A 4 -5.21 13.94 -1.64
C ASP A 4 -3.94 13.17 -1.29
N SER A 5 -3.71 12.03 -1.94
CA SER A 5 -2.54 11.16 -1.71
C SER A 5 -1.21 11.88 -1.89
N ARG A 6 -1.19 12.97 -2.67
CA ARG A 6 -0.05 13.91 -2.79
C ARG A 6 0.49 14.33 -1.43
N LYS A 7 -0.38 14.47 -0.42
CA LYS A 7 -0.04 14.99 0.91
C LYS A 7 0.42 13.95 1.92
N TRP A 8 0.28 12.66 1.65
CA TRP A 8 0.65 11.60 2.62
C TRP A 8 1.52 10.49 2.02
N PHE A 9 1.45 10.30 0.70
CA PHE A 9 2.35 9.39 -0.02
C PHE A 9 3.57 10.11 -0.61
N TYR A 10 3.42 11.32 -1.16
CA TYR A 10 4.53 12.04 -1.81
C TYR A 10 5.23 13.07 -0.90
N SER A 11 4.65 13.37 0.26
CA SER A 11 5.24 14.24 1.28
C SER A 11 5.12 13.57 2.64
N THR A 12 6.15 13.73 3.49
CA THR A 12 6.12 13.22 4.86
C THR A 12 4.95 13.86 5.63
N PRO A 13 3.93 13.09 6.04
CA PRO A 13 2.88 13.63 6.91
C PRO A 13 3.47 13.94 8.29
N GLU A 14 2.82 14.81 9.05
CA GLU A 14 3.13 14.92 10.47
C GLU A 14 2.97 13.54 11.13
N PRO A 15 3.92 13.09 11.97
CA PRO A 15 3.93 11.75 12.54
C PRO A 15 2.93 11.62 13.70
N ARG A 16 1.69 12.02 13.47
CA ARG A 16 0.56 11.90 14.40
C ARG A 16 -0.41 10.85 13.83
N PRO A 17 -0.60 9.70 14.51
CA PRO A 17 -1.44 8.60 14.02
C PRO A 17 -2.81 9.06 13.51
N TYR A 18 -3.51 9.86 14.32
CA TYR A 18 -4.83 10.41 13.98
C TYR A 18 -4.84 11.20 12.66
N TYR A 19 -3.84 12.04 12.40
CA TYR A 19 -3.78 12.80 11.14
C TYR A 19 -3.48 11.91 9.93
N ILE A 20 -2.71 10.84 10.11
CA ILE A 20 -2.47 9.85 9.06
C ILE A 20 -3.77 9.10 8.76
N GLU A 21 -4.47 8.64 9.80
CA GLU A 21 -5.76 7.95 9.69
C GLU A 21 -6.80 8.77 8.94
N GLU A 22 -7.08 9.99 9.40
CA GLU A 22 -8.04 10.88 8.74
C GLU A 22 -7.68 11.06 7.26
N ARG A 23 -6.40 11.27 6.96
CA ARG A 23 -5.97 11.53 5.59
C ARG A 23 -6.13 10.33 4.68
N VAL A 24 -5.71 9.15 5.13
CA VAL A 24 -5.79 7.92 4.35
C VAL A 24 -7.25 7.49 4.20
N ASN A 25 -8.02 7.46 5.28
CA ASN A 25 -9.43 7.08 5.25
C ASN A 25 -10.26 8.01 4.36
N HIS A 26 -10.08 9.33 4.45
CA HIS A 26 -10.77 10.26 3.55
C HIS A 26 -10.37 10.05 2.08
N THR A 27 -9.12 9.69 1.82
CA THR A 27 -8.66 9.36 0.46
C THR A 27 -9.34 8.08 -0.04
N LEU A 28 -9.44 7.04 0.79
CA LEU A 28 -10.14 5.79 0.45
C LEU A 28 -11.63 6.04 0.14
N TRP A 29 -12.31 6.79 0.99
CA TRP A 29 -13.74 7.10 0.81
C TRP A 29 -14.00 7.93 -0.45
N LYS A 30 -13.12 8.89 -0.76
CA LYS A 30 -13.18 9.66 -2.02
C LYS A 30 -13.02 8.75 -3.25
N ASN A 31 -12.30 7.64 -3.12
CA ASN A 31 -12.12 6.64 -4.18
C ASN A 31 -13.08 5.44 -4.04
N ARG A 32 -14.25 5.64 -3.41
CA ARG A 32 -15.36 4.66 -3.30
C ARG A 32 -15.03 3.39 -2.52
N LEU A 33 -14.05 3.42 -1.61
CA LEU A 33 -13.79 2.36 -0.64
C LEU A 33 -14.34 2.71 0.74
N GLN A 34 -15.63 3.05 0.86
CA GLN A 34 -16.25 3.39 2.15
C GLN A 34 -16.30 2.23 3.14
N GLY A 35 -16.29 0.98 2.65
CA GLY A 35 -16.28 -0.22 3.49
C GLY A 35 -14.92 -0.58 4.09
N LEU A 36 -13.87 0.20 3.81
CA LEU A 36 -12.54 0.01 4.37
C LEU A 36 -12.20 1.17 5.31
N PHE A 37 -11.95 0.83 6.56
CA PHE A 37 -11.40 1.73 7.55
C PHE A 37 -10.02 1.24 7.96
N MET A 38 -9.03 2.14 7.95
CA MET A 38 -7.64 1.86 8.28
C MET A 38 -7.27 2.57 9.58
N THR A 39 -6.62 1.85 10.48
CA THR A 39 -6.05 2.34 11.73
C THR A 39 -4.54 2.41 11.61
N CYS A 40 -3.92 3.49 12.09
CA CYS A 40 -2.48 3.68 12.03
C CYS A 40 -1.79 2.93 13.17
N THR A 41 -1.03 1.89 12.83
CA THR A 41 -0.24 1.09 13.78
C THR A 41 1.19 1.60 13.93
N GLN A 42 1.72 2.32 12.94
CA GLN A 42 3.04 2.96 13.00
C GLN A 42 3.04 4.30 12.24
N ALA A 43 3.20 5.41 12.97
CA ALA A 43 3.18 6.76 12.37
C ALA A 43 4.55 7.24 11.86
N THR A 44 5.64 6.55 12.20
CA THR A 44 7.00 6.84 11.72
C THR A 44 7.32 6.01 10.49
N THR A 45 8.16 6.52 9.58
CA THR A 45 8.53 5.82 8.35
C THR A 45 9.32 4.53 8.64
N PRO A 46 8.99 3.39 8.00
CA PRO A 46 7.86 3.19 7.09
C PRO A 46 6.52 3.23 7.82
N ILE A 47 5.57 4.03 7.33
CA ILE A 47 4.27 4.20 7.98
C ILE A 47 3.46 2.93 7.75
N ARG A 48 2.76 2.45 8.79
CA ARG A 48 1.93 1.25 8.72
C ARG A 48 0.51 1.52 9.17
N MET A 49 -0.42 0.93 8.43
CA MET A 49 -1.84 0.93 8.77
C MET A 49 -2.44 -0.44 8.51
N GLU A 50 -3.45 -0.78 9.30
CA GLU A 50 -4.17 -2.04 9.21
C GLU A 50 -5.67 -1.78 9.19
N GLY A 51 -6.40 -2.62 8.48
CA GLY A 51 -7.83 -2.52 8.34
C GLY A 51 -8.45 -3.85 7.95
N ASN A 52 -9.78 -3.84 7.85
CA ASN A 52 -10.55 -4.98 7.40
C ASN A 52 -11.49 -4.52 6.29
N TRP A 53 -11.52 -5.28 5.19
CA TRP A 53 -12.45 -5.05 4.09
C TRP A 53 -13.30 -6.30 3.87
N ASN A 54 -14.58 -6.24 4.23
CA ASN A 54 -15.52 -7.36 4.08
C ASN A 54 -15.03 -8.68 4.72
N GLY A 55 -14.43 -8.61 5.90
CA GLY A 55 -13.86 -9.77 6.61
C GLY A 55 -12.41 -10.10 6.23
N MET A 56 -11.86 -9.51 5.16
CA MET A 56 -10.49 -9.75 4.73
C MET A 56 -9.52 -8.74 5.36
N PRO A 57 -8.38 -9.19 5.92
CA PRO A 57 -7.35 -8.29 6.43
C PRO A 57 -6.70 -7.51 5.28
N VAL A 58 -6.47 -6.22 5.52
CA VAL A 58 -5.79 -5.29 4.61
C VAL A 58 -4.72 -4.54 5.39
N THR A 59 -3.49 -4.53 4.89
CA THR A 59 -2.41 -3.72 5.47
C THR A 59 -1.78 -2.82 4.43
N PHE A 60 -1.53 -1.58 4.83
CA PHE A 60 -0.76 -0.61 4.06
C PHE A 60 0.56 -0.37 4.76
N GLU A 61 1.64 -0.38 4.00
CA GLU A 61 2.96 0.04 4.45
C GLU A 61 3.55 0.95 3.39
N TRP A 62 4.07 2.12 3.76
CA TRP A 62 4.71 2.98 2.78
C TRP A 62 5.82 3.83 3.36
N GLN A 63 6.77 4.16 2.50
CA GLN A 63 7.74 5.20 2.73
C GLN A 63 7.45 6.37 1.80
N PRO A 64 7.19 7.59 2.32
CA PRO A 64 6.88 8.74 1.49
C PRO A 64 7.92 8.97 0.38
N GLY A 65 7.43 9.14 -0.84
CA GLY A 65 8.24 9.37 -2.03
C GLY A 65 9.07 8.18 -2.53
N LYS A 66 9.00 7.01 -1.89
CA LYS A 66 9.76 5.81 -2.30
C LYS A 66 8.86 4.68 -2.78
N TYR A 67 8.07 4.10 -1.89
CA TYR A 67 7.29 2.91 -2.18
C TYR A 67 6.00 2.83 -1.37
N PHE A 68 5.01 2.12 -1.90
CA PHE A 68 3.77 1.71 -1.24
C PHE A 68 3.61 0.19 -1.37
N THR A 69 3.19 -0.46 -0.29
CA THR A 69 2.92 -1.89 -0.23
C THR A 69 1.51 -2.10 0.28
N LEU A 70 0.72 -2.83 -0.52
CA LEU A 70 -0.60 -3.35 -0.15
C LEU A 70 -0.42 -4.84 0.18
N ARG A 71 -0.85 -5.27 1.36
CA ARG A 71 -1.02 -6.70 1.66
C ARG A 71 -2.50 -7.00 1.92
N THR A 72 -3.00 -8.08 1.35
CA THR A 72 -4.39 -8.53 1.51
C THR A 72 -4.44 -10.04 1.70
N GLY A 73 -5.43 -10.54 2.45
CA GLY A 73 -5.57 -11.99 2.65
C GLY A 73 -5.75 -12.80 1.35
N GLU A 74 -6.20 -12.14 0.28
CA GLU A 74 -6.26 -12.73 -1.06
C GLU A 74 -6.20 -11.63 -2.13
N LYS A 75 -5.98 -12.02 -3.38
CA LYS A 75 -5.87 -11.08 -4.50
C LYS A 75 -7.19 -10.37 -4.76
N ARG A 76 -7.17 -9.03 -4.72
CA ARG A 76 -8.32 -8.16 -5.01
C ARG A 76 -7.97 -7.09 -6.04
N LYS A 77 -8.35 -7.35 -7.31
CA LYS A 77 -8.10 -6.43 -8.43
C LYS A 77 -8.72 -5.04 -8.22
N GLU A 78 -9.87 -4.97 -7.57
CA GLU A 78 -10.55 -3.71 -7.24
C GLU A 78 -9.70 -2.83 -6.31
N LEU A 79 -9.22 -3.38 -5.19
CA LEU A 79 -8.32 -2.66 -4.28
C LEU A 79 -7.04 -2.20 -4.97
N ILE A 80 -6.42 -3.07 -5.78
CA ILE A 80 -5.22 -2.72 -6.55
C ILE A 80 -5.52 -1.55 -7.51
N GLY A 81 -6.68 -1.56 -8.17
CA GLY A 81 -7.13 -0.50 -9.06
C GLY A 81 -7.34 0.83 -8.34
N VAL A 82 -8.02 0.80 -7.19
CA VAL A 82 -8.24 2.00 -6.37
C VAL A 82 -6.92 2.54 -5.82
N VAL A 83 -6.05 1.69 -5.26
CA VAL A 83 -4.73 2.11 -4.78
C VAL A 83 -3.92 2.74 -5.91
N ARG A 84 -3.94 2.16 -7.11
CA ARG A 84 -3.30 2.78 -8.29
C ARG A 84 -3.86 4.17 -8.59
N GLN A 85 -5.17 4.36 -8.56
CA GLN A 85 -5.79 5.68 -8.77
C GLN A 85 -5.38 6.67 -7.68
N MET A 86 -5.41 6.23 -6.42
CA MET A 86 -4.96 7.00 -5.27
C MET A 86 -3.50 7.43 -5.47
N LEU A 87 -2.62 6.55 -5.94
CA LEU A 87 -1.20 6.86 -6.14
C LEU A 87 -0.91 7.64 -7.45
N PHE A 88 -1.87 8.40 -7.98
CA PHE A 88 -1.78 9.13 -9.27
C PHE A 88 -1.37 8.25 -10.45
N ASN A 89 -1.97 7.06 -10.55
CA ASN A 89 -1.74 6.09 -11.61
C ASN A 89 -0.31 5.53 -11.67
N LEU A 90 0.47 5.65 -10.57
CA LEU A 90 1.72 4.90 -10.41
C LEU A 90 1.46 3.42 -10.70
N LYS A 91 2.22 2.83 -11.62
CA LYS A 91 2.02 1.43 -12.01
C LYS A 91 2.50 0.51 -10.88
N PRO A 92 1.76 -0.54 -10.53
CA PRO A 92 2.28 -1.56 -9.63
C PRO A 92 3.48 -2.23 -10.28
N THR A 93 4.52 -2.49 -9.52
CA THR A 93 5.81 -2.99 -10.02
C THR A 93 5.98 -4.47 -9.71
N LEU A 94 5.63 -4.89 -8.50
CA LEU A 94 5.84 -6.24 -7.98
C LEU A 94 4.53 -6.82 -7.44
N GLU A 95 4.40 -8.14 -7.59
CA GLU A 95 3.30 -8.93 -7.04
C GLU A 95 3.85 -10.28 -6.58
N TYR A 96 3.53 -10.70 -5.36
CA TYR A 96 3.99 -11.96 -4.75
C TYR A 96 3.13 -12.34 -3.53
N GLU A 97 3.41 -13.48 -2.92
CA GLU A 97 2.90 -13.87 -1.60
C GLU A 97 4.04 -13.83 -0.59
N ASP A 98 3.78 -13.26 0.58
CA ASP A 98 4.75 -13.11 1.64
C ASP A 98 4.78 -14.32 2.60
N PRO A 99 5.71 -14.38 3.58
CA PRO A 99 5.84 -15.52 4.48
C PRO A 99 4.62 -15.75 5.38
N GLU A 100 3.75 -14.75 5.53
CA GLU A 100 2.50 -14.84 6.28
C GLU A 100 1.34 -15.36 5.42
N GLY A 101 1.61 -15.68 4.15
CA GLY A 101 0.61 -16.11 3.17
C GLY A 101 -0.26 -14.98 2.64
N MET A 102 0.14 -13.72 2.86
CA MET A 102 -0.61 -12.56 2.40
C MET A 102 -0.24 -12.25 0.95
N HIS A 103 -1.25 -11.88 0.16
CA HIS A 103 -1.06 -11.39 -1.18
C HIS A 103 -0.50 -9.96 -1.16
N VAL A 104 0.66 -9.76 -1.77
CA VAL A 104 1.38 -8.48 -1.75
C VAL A 104 1.44 -7.88 -3.14
N VAL A 105 1.08 -6.60 -3.22
CA VAL A 105 1.30 -5.75 -4.39
C VAL A 105 2.06 -4.52 -3.97
N GLU A 106 3.13 -4.20 -4.69
CA GLU A 106 3.98 -3.05 -4.38
C GLU A 106 4.05 -2.07 -5.55
N TRP A 107 4.15 -0.80 -5.21
CA TRP A 107 4.38 0.31 -6.12
C TRP A 107 5.66 1.01 -5.70
N HIS A 108 6.59 1.16 -6.62
CA HIS A 108 7.89 1.75 -6.33
C HIS A 108 8.23 2.84 -7.35
N THR A 109 8.77 3.95 -6.86
CA THR A 109 9.19 5.09 -7.71
C THR A 109 10.45 4.79 -8.53
N ASP A 110 11.28 3.84 -8.08
CA ASP A 110 12.48 3.36 -8.80
C ASP A 110 12.17 2.20 -9.80
N GLY A 111 10.90 1.82 -9.93
CA GLY A 111 10.48 0.65 -10.71
C GLY A 111 10.65 -0.70 -10.01
N GLY A 112 10.91 -0.70 -8.70
CA GLY A 112 11.04 -1.90 -7.87
C GLY A 112 12.36 -2.63 -8.05
N LYS A 113 13.41 -1.94 -8.52
CA LYS A 113 14.71 -2.57 -8.81
C LYS A 113 15.40 -3.01 -7.53
N GLU A 114 15.47 -2.12 -6.55
CA GLU A 114 16.11 -2.43 -5.26
C GLU A 114 15.37 -3.57 -4.56
N ARG A 115 14.04 -3.45 -4.52
CA ARG A 115 13.17 -4.42 -3.87
C ARG A 115 13.17 -5.79 -4.54
N TRP A 116 13.23 -5.83 -5.87
CA TRP A 116 13.37 -7.09 -6.60
C TRP A 116 14.61 -7.86 -6.16
N THR A 117 15.76 -7.20 -6.04
CA THR A 117 17.01 -7.85 -5.61
C THR A 117 16.92 -8.39 -4.18
N GLN A 118 16.15 -7.73 -3.30
CA GLN A 118 15.95 -8.19 -1.92
C GLN A 118 15.06 -9.45 -1.82
N VAL A 119 14.02 -9.53 -2.66
CA VAL A 119 13.02 -10.61 -2.59
C VAL A 119 13.42 -11.79 -3.48
N GLN A 120 14.11 -11.54 -4.60
CA GLN A 120 14.54 -12.59 -5.52
C GLN A 120 15.49 -13.58 -4.83
N GLY A 121 15.18 -14.87 -4.96
CA GLY A 121 16.00 -15.95 -4.40
C GLY A 121 15.73 -16.24 -2.92
N ASN A 122 14.86 -15.47 -2.25
CA ASN A 122 14.39 -15.81 -0.92
C ASN A 122 13.18 -16.76 -1.02
N PRO A 123 13.30 -18.02 -0.54
CA PRO A 123 12.25 -19.04 -0.68
C PRO A 123 11.02 -18.78 0.20
N GLN A 124 11.09 -17.83 1.14
CA GLN A 124 9.94 -17.47 1.97
C GLN A 124 8.87 -16.67 1.20
N PHE A 125 9.23 -16.12 0.03
CA PHE A 125 8.29 -15.42 -0.83
C PHE A 125 7.91 -16.30 -2.01
N GLN A 126 6.62 -16.34 -2.34
CA GLN A 126 6.09 -17.19 -3.40
C GLN A 126 5.55 -16.38 -4.57
N GLY A 127 5.61 -16.95 -5.77
CA GLY A 127 4.96 -16.36 -6.95
C GLY A 127 5.46 -14.97 -7.35
N LEU A 128 6.71 -14.62 -7.04
CA LEU A 128 7.30 -13.32 -7.33
C LEU A 128 7.26 -12.98 -8.83
N ARG A 129 6.57 -11.89 -9.16
CA ARG A 129 6.39 -11.41 -10.54
C ARG A 129 6.61 -9.91 -10.64
N ARG A 130 7.18 -9.48 -11.78
CA ARG A 130 7.15 -8.07 -12.20
C ARG A 130 5.92 -7.84 -13.06
N ILE A 131 5.09 -6.88 -12.67
CA ILE A 131 3.79 -6.63 -13.33
C ILE A 131 3.69 -5.22 -13.97
N GLY A 132 4.72 -4.39 -13.83
CA GLY A 132 4.73 -2.99 -14.28
C GLY A 132 5.26 -2.72 -15.69
N ARG A 133 5.39 -3.74 -16.55
CA ARG A 133 5.80 -3.56 -17.95
C ARG A 133 4.67 -2.91 -18.76
#